data_AF-A0A953WA31-F1
#
_entry.id   AF-A0A953WA31-F1
#
_cell.length_a   1.000
_cell.length_b   1.000
_cell.length_c   1.000
_cell.angle_alpha   90.00
_cell.angle_beta   90.00
_cell.angle_gamma   90.00
#
_symmetry.space_group_name_H-M   'P 1'
#
loop_
_entity.id
_entity.type
_entity.pdbx_description
1 polymer ?
#
loop_
_entity_poly.entity_id
_entity_poly.type
_entity_poly.pdbx_seq_one_letter_code
_entity_poly.pdbx_strand_id
1 'polypeptide(L)'
;ACGGDALMRAAAVAAAGGYRNSLVAGEEPELCLRLREAGWRIFRLDAEMTLHDAAIFRLSQWWKRVMRGGHAYAEVSTLHAASSKRIWRREMWRALAWSALAPLAVVAGALAHPGFFLLLLAYPAQIARLWRRERARLGKDALAFAVLSVLAKFAEAQGAATYFLRRASGKRSQLIEYK
;
A
#
# COMPACT_ATOMS: atom_id res chain seq x y z
N ALA A 1 5.38 10.24 -6.44
CA ALA A 1 4.85 10.62 -5.13
C ALA A 1 5.78 11.66 -4.54
N CYS A 2 5.24 12.78 -4.04
CA CYS A 2 5.95 13.87 -3.39
C CYS A 2 5.80 13.87 -1.85
N GLY A 3 4.96 13.01 -1.26
CA GLY A 3 5.12 12.65 0.17
C GLY A 3 4.52 13.61 1.21
N GLY A 4 3.66 14.55 0.82
CA GLY A 4 2.89 15.40 1.74
C GLY A 4 3.21 16.88 1.60
N ASP A 5 4.49 17.23 1.46
CA ASP A 5 4.95 18.59 1.16
C ASP A 5 5.41 18.70 -0.28
N ALA A 6 4.85 19.65 -1.01
CA ALA A 6 5.21 19.87 -2.40
C ALA A 6 4.97 21.31 -2.83
N LEU A 7 5.91 21.84 -3.60
CA LEU A 7 5.69 23.02 -4.43
C LEU A 7 5.43 22.55 -5.86
N MET A 8 4.37 23.07 -6.47
CA MET A 8 3.96 22.70 -7.82
C MET A 8 3.71 23.95 -8.67
N ARG A 9 4.01 23.88 -9.97
CA ARG A 9 3.59 24.93 -10.91
C ARG A 9 2.07 24.93 -10.99
N ALA A 10 1.43 26.04 -10.66
CA ALA A 10 -0.03 26.18 -10.68
C ALA A 10 -0.64 25.77 -12.04
N ALA A 11 -0.02 26.20 -13.16
CA ALA A 11 -0.46 25.85 -14.50
C ALA A 11 -0.43 24.33 -14.77
N ALA A 12 0.56 23.61 -14.25
CA ALA A 12 0.65 22.16 -14.43
C ALA A 12 -0.47 21.42 -13.66
N VAL A 13 -0.77 21.87 -12.44
CA VAL A 13 -1.86 21.33 -11.62
C VAL A 13 -3.22 21.62 -12.26
N ALA A 14 -3.43 22.85 -12.73
CA ALA A 14 -4.66 23.26 -13.40
C ALA A 14 -4.87 22.47 -14.71
N ALA A 15 -3.83 22.32 -15.54
CA ALA A 15 -3.90 21.53 -16.77
C ALA A 15 -4.17 20.05 -16.51
N ALA A 16 -3.73 19.52 -15.37
CA ALA A 16 -4.05 18.17 -14.94
C ALA A 16 -5.47 18.06 -14.32
N GLY A 17 -6.20 19.16 -14.11
CA GLY A 17 -7.51 19.13 -13.45
C GLY A 17 -7.44 18.91 -11.94
N GLY A 18 -6.30 19.21 -11.30
CA GLY A 18 -6.13 19.15 -9.85
C GLY A 18 -6.14 17.74 -9.26
N TYR A 19 -6.40 17.65 -7.95
CA TYR A 19 -6.53 16.39 -7.22
C TYR A 19 -7.91 15.76 -7.49
N ARG A 20 -7.92 14.43 -7.66
CA ARG A 20 -9.15 13.68 -7.88
C ARG A 20 -9.87 13.46 -6.54
N ASN A 21 -10.94 14.21 -6.31
CA ASN A 21 -11.78 14.13 -5.09
C ASN A 21 -12.56 12.81 -4.93
N SER A 22 -12.63 11.98 -5.97
CA SER A 22 -13.33 10.70 -5.92
C SER A 22 -12.51 9.58 -5.29
N LEU A 23 -11.21 9.78 -5.08
CA LEU A 23 -10.33 8.80 -4.45
C LEU A 23 -10.48 8.85 -2.93
N VAL A 24 -10.42 7.69 -2.28
CA VAL A 24 -10.37 7.62 -0.81
C VAL A 24 -8.98 7.95 -0.27
N ALA A 25 -7.97 7.62 -1.07
CA ALA A 25 -6.56 7.77 -0.74
C ALA A 25 -5.70 7.65 -2.01
N GLY A 26 -4.50 8.22 -1.95
CA GLY A 26 -3.54 8.13 -3.04
C GLY A 26 -3.71 9.21 -4.11
N GLU A 27 -4.41 10.30 -3.76
CA GLU A 27 -4.65 11.46 -4.61
C GLU A 27 -3.33 12.08 -5.10
N GLU A 28 -2.35 12.18 -4.21
CA GLU A 28 -1.04 12.75 -4.53
C GLU A 28 -0.25 11.88 -5.52
N PRO A 29 -0.05 10.56 -5.27
CA PRO A 29 0.63 9.70 -6.24
C PRO A 29 -0.11 9.58 -7.58
N GLU A 30 -1.45 9.64 -7.57
CA GLU A 30 -2.27 9.66 -8.78
C GLU A 30 -2.04 10.94 -9.61
N LEU A 31 -2.05 12.12 -8.98
CA LEU A 31 -1.73 13.38 -9.64
C LEU A 31 -0.32 13.37 -10.20
N CYS A 32 0.65 12.89 -9.42
CA CYS A 32 2.03 12.73 -9.86
C CYS A 32 2.17 11.83 -11.10
N LEU A 33 1.36 10.77 -11.21
CA LEU A 33 1.34 9.94 -12.40
C LEU A 33 0.87 10.73 -13.62
N ARG A 34 -0.27 11.44 -13.52
CA ARG A 34 -0.83 12.22 -14.63
C ARG A 34 0.10 13.35 -15.06
N LEU A 35 0.76 14.01 -14.10
CA LEU A 35 1.79 15.01 -14.42
C LEU A 35 2.94 14.40 -15.24
N ARG A 36 3.41 13.21 -14.88
CA ARG A 36 4.45 12.50 -15.63
C ARG A 36 4.00 12.03 -17.00
N GLU A 37 2.73 11.68 -17.17
CA GLU A 37 2.14 11.37 -18.48
C GLU A 37 2.08 12.60 -19.38
N ALA A 38 1.78 13.77 -18.80
CA ALA A 38 1.82 15.06 -19.49
C ALA A 38 3.25 15.61 -19.70
N GLY A 39 4.30 14.80 -19.48
CA GLY A 39 5.69 15.16 -19.75
C GLY A 39 6.37 15.99 -18.64
N TRP A 40 5.67 16.29 -17.54
CA TRP A 40 6.28 16.99 -16.41
C TRP A 40 7.25 16.08 -15.65
N ARG A 41 8.24 16.71 -15.03
CA ARG A 41 9.21 16.05 -14.16
C ARG A 41 8.86 16.31 -12.71
N ILE A 42 9.08 15.29 -11.89
CA ILE A 42 8.92 15.37 -10.44
C ILE A 42 10.30 15.21 -9.83
N PHE A 43 10.72 16.21 -9.08
CA PHE A 43 11.98 16.20 -8.37
C PHE A 43 11.72 15.96 -6.88
N ARG A 44 12.46 15.03 -6.27
CA ARG A 44 12.40 14.74 -4.84
C ARG A 44 13.69 15.21 -4.20
N LEU A 45 13.59 16.18 -3.31
CA LEU A 45 14.69 16.62 -2.47
C LEU A 45 14.88 15.60 -1.35
N ASP A 46 16.14 15.21 -1.10
CA ASP A 46 16.50 14.39 0.07
C ASP A 46 16.81 15.30 1.25
N ALA A 47 15.80 16.05 1.67
CA ALA A 47 15.87 16.98 2.79
C ALA A 47 14.61 16.82 3.64
N GLU A 48 14.79 16.79 4.96
CA GLU A 48 13.67 16.86 5.89
C GLU A 48 13.03 18.25 5.78
N MET A 49 11.73 18.28 5.45
CA MET A 49 10.95 19.51 5.34
C MET A 49 9.96 19.63 6.49
N THR A 50 9.27 18.53 6.82
CA THR A 50 8.38 18.45 7.96
C THR A 50 8.56 17.13 8.70
N LEU A 51 8.46 17.20 10.03
CA LEU A 51 8.33 16.04 10.90
C LEU A 51 6.86 15.90 11.29
N HIS A 52 6.20 14.84 10.82
CA HIS A 52 4.80 14.56 11.13
C HIS A 52 4.68 13.41 12.14
N ASP A 53 4.13 13.70 13.31
CA ASP A 53 3.66 12.66 14.22
C ASP A 53 2.26 12.19 13.80
N ALA A 54 2.15 10.91 13.44
CA ALA A 54 0.89 10.30 13.05
C ALA A 54 -0.06 10.06 14.25
N ALA A 55 0.43 10.18 15.50
CA ALA A 55 -0.31 9.96 16.74
C ALA A 55 -1.04 8.61 16.78
N ILE A 56 -0.34 7.55 16.36
CA ILE A 56 -0.87 6.18 16.30
C ILE A 56 -0.41 5.41 17.54
N PHE A 57 -1.33 5.22 18.48
CA PHE A 57 -1.05 4.53 19.76
C PHE A 57 -1.67 3.14 19.82
N ARG A 58 -2.55 2.80 18.88
CA ARG A 58 -3.30 1.54 18.88
C ARG A 58 -3.08 0.76 17.59
N LEU A 59 -2.99 -0.56 17.71
CA LEU A 59 -2.87 -1.46 16.55
C LEU A 59 -4.05 -1.31 15.58
N SER A 60 -5.26 -1.02 16.07
CA SER A 60 -6.44 -0.79 15.22
C SER A 60 -6.33 0.48 14.36
N GLN A 61 -5.74 1.56 14.89
CA GLN A 61 -5.48 2.79 14.12
C GLN A 61 -4.44 2.51 13.03
N TRP A 62 -3.35 1.83 13.39
CA TRP A 62 -2.35 1.37 12.43
C TRP A 62 -2.97 0.48 11.33
N TRP A 63 -3.79 -0.49 11.72
CA TRP A 63 -4.46 -1.41 10.79
C TRP A 63 -5.34 -0.65 9.79
N LYS A 64 -6.19 0.27 10.27
CA LYS A 64 -7.03 1.10 9.41
C LYS A 64 -6.19 1.95 8.44
N ARG A 65 -5.08 2.54 8.91
CA ARG A 65 -4.16 3.31 8.06
C ARG A 65 -3.53 2.45 6.96
N VAL A 66 -3.07 1.24 7.29
CA VAL A 66 -2.49 0.32 6.30
C VAL A 66 -3.56 -0.17 5.32
N MET A 67 -4.75 -0.47 5.82
CA MET A 67 -5.91 -0.85 5.00
C MET A 67 -6.29 0.26 4.01
N ARG A 68 -6.27 1.54 4.43
CA ARG A 68 -6.42 2.70 3.53
C ARG A 68 -5.38 2.70 2.41
N GLY A 69 -4.12 2.36 2.71
CA GLY A 69 -3.06 2.23 1.70
C GLY A 69 -3.33 1.09 0.69
N GLY A 70 -3.79 -0.06 1.17
CA GLY A 70 -4.20 -1.17 0.31
C GLY A 70 -5.36 -0.85 -0.62
N HIS A 71 -6.35 -0.09 -0.11
CA HIS A 71 -7.45 0.45 -0.91
C HIS A 71 -6.91 1.37 -2.02
N ALA A 72 -6.00 2.31 -1.68
CA ALA A 72 -5.35 3.19 -2.66
C ALA A 72 -4.58 2.41 -3.75
N TYR A 73 -3.86 1.36 -3.36
CA TYR A 73 -3.15 0.50 -4.32
C TYR A 73 -4.11 -0.11 -5.34
N ALA A 74 -5.25 -0.64 -4.89
CA ALA A 74 -6.23 -1.22 -5.78
C ALA A 74 -6.93 -0.18 -6.65
N GLU A 75 -7.39 0.92 -6.05
CA GLU A 75 -8.14 1.97 -6.74
C GLU A 75 -7.30 2.65 -7.82
N VAL A 76 -6.12 3.16 -7.45
CA VAL A 76 -5.28 3.94 -8.36
C VAL A 76 -4.64 3.05 -9.42
N SER A 77 -4.22 1.82 -9.08
CA SER A 77 -3.65 0.92 -10.09
C SER A 77 -4.69 0.44 -11.11
N THR A 78 -5.96 0.31 -10.70
CA THR A 78 -7.05 -0.04 -11.62
C THR A 78 -7.44 1.14 -12.50
N LEU A 79 -7.50 2.35 -11.92
CA LEU A 79 -7.78 3.59 -12.66
C LEU A 79 -6.75 3.82 -13.77
N HIS A 80 -5.48 3.53 -13.49
CA HIS A 80 -4.35 3.76 -14.41
C HIS A 80 -3.80 2.47 -15.03
N ALA A 81 -4.63 1.45 -15.21
CA ALA A 81 -4.19 0.14 -15.73
C ALA A 81 -3.63 0.23 -17.17
N ALA A 82 -4.19 1.12 -18.00
CA ALA A 82 -3.76 1.37 -19.37
C ALA A 82 -2.58 2.36 -19.49
N SER A 83 -2.22 3.05 -18.40
CA SER A 83 -1.08 3.97 -18.38
C SER A 83 0.22 3.26 -18.72
N SER A 84 1.12 3.91 -19.45
CA SER A 84 2.51 3.44 -19.62
C SER A 84 3.35 3.63 -18.36
N LYS A 85 2.92 4.48 -17.43
CA LYS A 85 3.62 4.85 -16.20
C LYS A 85 3.14 4.09 -14.95
N ARG A 86 2.21 3.13 -15.11
CA ARG A 86 1.57 2.24 -14.11
C ARG A 86 2.16 2.33 -12.70
N ILE A 87 1.32 2.50 -11.69
CA ILE A 87 1.73 2.50 -10.27
C ILE A 87 0.97 1.46 -9.46
N TRP A 88 1.60 0.96 -8.41
CA TRP A 88 1.01 0.15 -7.34
C TRP A 88 0.37 -1.19 -7.68
N ARG A 89 0.37 -1.58 -8.96
CA ARG A 89 -0.10 -2.91 -9.38
C ARG A 89 0.69 -4.02 -8.69
N ARG A 90 2.01 -3.88 -8.56
CA ARG A 90 2.88 -4.88 -7.90
C ARG A 90 2.59 -4.97 -6.41
N GLU A 91 2.37 -3.84 -5.75
CA GLU A 91 2.06 -3.71 -4.34
C GLU A 91 0.74 -4.38 -4.00
N MET A 92 -0.31 -4.11 -4.80
CA MET A 92 -1.60 -4.79 -4.70
C MET A 92 -1.46 -6.31 -4.84
N TRP A 93 -0.80 -6.78 -5.91
CA TRP A 93 -0.62 -8.23 -6.13
C TRP A 93 0.21 -8.89 -5.05
N ARG A 94 1.23 -8.22 -4.53
CA ARG A 94 2.03 -8.75 -3.41
C ARG A 94 1.20 -8.86 -2.13
N ALA A 95 0.35 -7.89 -1.84
CA ALA A 95 -0.56 -7.98 -0.70
C ALA A 95 -1.47 -9.21 -0.82
N LEU A 96 -2.17 -9.35 -1.96
CA LEU A 96 -3.07 -10.47 -2.23
C LEU A 96 -2.35 -11.84 -2.24
N ALA A 97 -1.16 -11.92 -2.83
CA ALA A 97 -0.39 -13.16 -2.90
C ALA A 97 0.03 -13.65 -1.50
N TRP A 98 0.53 -12.73 -0.66
CA TRP A 98 0.95 -13.07 0.70
C TRP A 98 -0.23 -13.31 1.63
N SER A 99 -1.38 -12.67 1.46
CA SER A 99 -2.49 -12.78 2.40
C SER A 99 -3.53 -13.84 2.04
N ALA A 100 -3.68 -14.18 0.75
CA ALA A 100 -4.73 -15.08 0.26
C ALA A 100 -4.16 -16.29 -0.47
N LEU A 101 -3.28 -16.09 -1.46
CA LEU A 101 -2.77 -17.19 -2.26
C LEU A 101 -1.91 -18.16 -1.44
N ALA A 102 -1.00 -17.63 -0.61
CA ALA A 102 -0.14 -18.46 0.25
C ALA A 102 -0.95 -19.33 1.24
N PRO A 103 -1.89 -18.77 2.05
CA PRO A 103 -2.72 -19.57 2.94
C PRO A 103 -3.61 -20.59 2.20
N LEU A 104 -4.23 -20.20 1.08
CA LEU A 104 -5.07 -21.11 0.30
C LEU A 104 -4.26 -22.27 -0.28
N ALA A 105 -3.04 -22.02 -0.75
CA ALA A 105 -2.15 -23.06 -1.24
C ALA A 105 -1.76 -24.05 -0.13
N VAL A 106 -1.55 -23.57 1.11
CA VAL A 106 -1.29 -24.45 2.27
C VAL A 106 -2.49 -25.35 2.54
N VAL A 107 -3.70 -24.77 2.63
CA VAL A 107 -4.91 -25.54 2.94
C VAL A 107 -5.22 -26.55 1.84
N ALA A 108 -5.20 -26.13 0.57
CA ALA A 108 -5.47 -27.02 -0.56
C ALA A 108 -4.42 -28.13 -0.68
N GLY A 109 -3.15 -27.81 -0.48
CA GLY A 109 -2.07 -28.80 -0.49
C GLY A 109 -2.13 -29.76 0.70
N ALA A 110 -2.55 -29.30 1.87
CA ALA A 110 -2.70 -30.13 3.06
C ALA A 110 -3.77 -31.23 2.89
N LEU A 111 -4.77 -31.02 2.02
CA LEU A 111 -5.72 -32.05 1.63
C LEU A 111 -5.06 -33.22 0.89
N ALA A 112 -3.95 -32.96 0.19
CA ALA A 112 -3.18 -34.00 -0.51
C ALA A 112 -2.06 -34.58 0.37
N HIS A 113 -1.36 -33.73 1.14
CA HIS A 113 -0.27 -34.17 2.01
C HIS A 113 -0.03 -33.18 3.17
N PRO A 114 0.05 -33.63 4.44
CA PRO A 114 0.29 -32.74 5.59
C PRO A 114 1.58 -31.91 5.50
N GLY A 115 2.58 -32.37 4.73
CA GLY A 115 3.83 -31.62 4.50
C GLY A 115 3.65 -30.22 3.90
N PHE A 116 2.52 -29.91 3.27
CA PHE A 116 2.22 -28.55 2.79
C PHE A 116 2.10 -27.52 3.94
N PHE A 117 1.86 -27.94 5.18
CA PHE A 117 1.93 -27.04 6.34
C PHE A 117 3.33 -26.41 6.52
N LEU A 118 4.40 -27.04 6.01
CA LEU A 118 5.75 -26.46 6.04
C LEU A 118 5.84 -25.15 5.25
N LEU A 119 4.95 -24.89 4.29
CA LEU A 119 4.91 -23.62 3.56
C LEU A 119 4.58 -22.43 4.49
N LEU A 120 3.95 -22.66 5.64
CA LEU A 120 3.73 -21.62 6.64
C LEU A 120 5.05 -21.08 7.22
N LEU A 121 6.15 -21.82 7.13
CA LEU A 121 7.48 -21.34 7.51
C LEU A 121 7.97 -20.18 6.64
N ALA A 122 7.33 -19.91 5.50
CA ALA A 122 7.62 -18.74 4.68
C ALA A 122 7.41 -17.41 5.44
N TYR A 123 6.44 -17.34 6.36
CA TYR A 123 6.19 -16.14 7.17
C TYR A 123 7.31 -15.86 8.19
N PRO A 124 7.68 -16.79 9.11
CA PRO A 124 8.80 -16.56 10.01
C PRO A 124 10.13 -16.39 9.27
N ALA A 125 10.35 -17.10 8.15
CA ALA A 125 11.53 -16.88 7.31
C ALA A 125 11.57 -15.45 6.74
N GLN A 126 10.42 -14.92 6.32
CA GLN A 126 10.30 -13.55 5.83
C GLN A 126 10.53 -12.52 6.95
N ILE A 127 10.00 -12.75 8.15
CA ILE A 127 10.25 -11.91 9.33
C ILE A 127 11.75 -11.88 9.63
N ALA A 128 12.40 -13.06 9.70
CA ALA A 128 13.83 -13.17 9.94
C ALA A 128 14.68 -12.47 8.86
N ARG A 129 14.26 -12.56 7.58
CA ARG A 129 14.92 -11.85 6.47
C ARG A 129 14.80 -10.34 6.61
N LEU A 130 13.61 -9.81 6.92
CA LEU A 130 13.38 -8.38 7.10
C LEU A 130 14.10 -7.83 8.34
N TRP A 131 14.04 -8.56 9.46
CA TRP A 131 14.76 -8.21 10.67
C TRP A 131 16.27 -8.12 10.42
N ARG A 132 16.88 -9.13 9.78
CA ARG A 132 18.31 -9.12 9.44
C ARG A 132 18.69 -7.94 8.54
N ARG A 133 17.83 -7.58 7.59
CA ARG A 133 18.06 -6.46 6.67
C ARG A 133 18.01 -5.11 7.39
N GLU A 134 17.05 -4.93 8.28
CA GLU A 134 16.75 -3.61 8.87
C GLU A 134 17.36 -3.40 10.26
N ARG A 135 17.95 -4.43 10.87
CA ARG A 135 18.53 -4.36 12.23
C ARG A 135 19.57 -3.26 12.41
N ALA A 136 20.39 -2.98 11.38
CA ALA A 136 21.42 -1.95 11.45
C ALA A 136 20.80 -0.54 11.47
N ARG A 137 19.66 -0.36 10.81
CA ARG A 137 18.96 0.93 10.69
C ARG A 137 18.01 1.20 11.85
N LEU A 138 17.33 0.16 12.33
CA LEU A 138 16.22 0.27 13.30
C LEU A 138 16.57 -0.22 14.71
N GLY A 139 17.73 -0.87 14.91
CA GLY A 139 18.14 -1.39 16.21
C GLY A 139 17.08 -2.29 16.85
N LYS A 140 16.63 -1.93 18.05
CA LYS A 140 15.63 -2.68 18.84
C LYS A 140 14.27 -2.79 18.15
N ASP A 141 13.91 -1.82 17.30
CA ASP A 141 12.59 -1.76 16.66
C ASP A 141 12.51 -2.62 15.38
N ALA A 142 13.64 -3.18 14.94
CA ALA A 142 13.71 -3.95 13.70
C ALA A 142 12.79 -5.18 13.68
N LEU A 143 12.62 -5.85 14.83
CA LEU A 143 11.75 -7.02 14.92
C LEU A 143 10.28 -6.61 14.82
N ALA A 144 9.87 -5.58 15.56
CA ALA A 144 8.51 -5.03 15.48
C ALA A 144 8.20 -4.55 14.05
N PHE A 145 9.14 -3.84 13.42
CA PHE A 145 9.02 -3.45 12.01
C PHE A 145 8.84 -4.65 11.08
N ALA A 146 9.61 -5.72 11.24
CA ALA A 146 9.51 -6.91 10.41
C ALA A 146 8.17 -7.63 10.57
N VAL A 147 7.71 -7.82 11.80
CA VAL A 147 6.40 -8.44 12.12
C VAL A 147 5.26 -7.60 11.54
N LEU A 148 5.24 -6.30 11.82
CA LEU A 148 4.21 -5.39 11.33
C LEU A 148 4.24 -5.27 9.80
N SER A 149 5.41 -5.35 9.16
CA SER A 149 5.53 -5.34 7.69
C SER A 149 4.93 -6.58 7.02
N VAL A 150 5.02 -7.74 7.67
CA VAL A 150 4.37 -8.97 7.19
C VAL A 150 2.86 -8.90 7.46
N LEU A 151 2.47 -8.50 8.67
CA LEU A 151 1.06 -8.32 9.04
C LEU A 151 0.35 -7.28 8.15
N ALA A 152 1.07 -6.23 7.74
CA ALA A 152 0.55 -5.19 6.86
C ALA A 152 0.00 -5.75 5.54
N LYS A 153 0.51 -6.87 5.03
CA LYS A 153 0.02 -7.47 3.78
C LYS A 153 -1.43 -7.94 3.89
N PHE A 154 -1.84 -8.39 5.06
CA PHE A 154 -3.23 -8.76 5.32
C PHE A 154 -4.15 -7.53 5.38
N ALA A 155 -3.72 -6.47 6.06
CA ALA A 155 -4.47 -5.22 6.10
C ALA A 155 -4.56 -4.54 4.71
N GLU A 156 -3.45 -4.52 3.95
CA GLU A 156 -3.43 -4.03 2.57
C GLU A 156 -4.39 -4.83 1.67
N ALA A 157 -4.37 -6.16 1.76
CA ALA A 157 -5.26 -7.02 0.99
C ALA A 157 -6.73 -6.83 1.36
N GLN A 158 -7.04 -6.64 2.64
CA GLN A 158 -8.38 -6.27 3.09
C GLN A 158 -8.83 -4.94 2.45
N GLY A 159 -7.94 -3.96 2.37
CA GLY A 159 -8.21 -2.68 1.71
C GLY A 159 -8.50 -2.84 0.22
N ALA A 160 -7.69 -3.64 -0.47
CA ALA A 160 -7.88 -3.95 -1.88
C ALA A 160 -9.21 -4.68 -2.13
N ALA A 161 -9.54 -5.69 -1.32
CA ALA A 161 -10.81 -6.40 -1.39
C ALA A 161 -12.00 -5.45 -1.14
N THR A 162 -11.88 -4.56 -0.16
CA THR A 162 -12.91 -3.56 0.15
C THR A 162 -13.17 -2.63 -1.04
N TYR A 163 -12.13 -2.21 -1.76
CA TYR A 163 -12.28 -1.43 -3.00
C TYR A 163 -13.10 -2.20 -4.06
N PHE A 164 -12.69 -3.44 -4.38
CA PHE A 164 -13.37 -4.22 -5.42
C PHE A 164 -14.82 -4.56 -5.07
N LEU A 165 -15.09 -4.92 -3.81
CA LEU A 165 -16.45 -5.18 -3.33
C LEU A 165 -17.34 -3.94 -3.44
N ARG A 166 -16.84 -2.77 -3.01
CA ARG A 166 -17.60 -1.51 -3.10
C ARG A 166 -17.87 -1.13 -4.55
N ARG A 167 -16.85 -1.24 -5.42
CA ARG A 167 -16.98 -1.00 -6.86
C ARG A 167 -18.03 -1.91 -7.51
N ALA A 168 -18.01 -3.21 -7.20
CA ALA A 168 -18.98 -4.17 -7.72
C ALA A 168 -20.42 -3.86 -7.25
N SER A 169 -20.57 -3.37 -6.03
CA SER A 169 -21.87 -2.97 -5.46
C SER A 169 -22.39 -1.59 -5.90
N GLY A 170 -21.64 -0.87 -6.75
CA GLY A 170 -21.98 0.51 -7.17
C GLY A 170 -21.91 1.56 -6.06
N LYS A 171 -21.47 1.19 -4.85
CA LYS A 171 -21.38 2.10 -3.71
C LYS A 171 -20.15 3.00 -3.86
N ARG A 172 -20.35 4.33 -3.76
CA ARG A 172 -19.23 5.28 -3.63
C ARG A 172 -18.42 4.94 -2.37
N SER A 173 -17.10 4.91 -2.51
CA SER A 173 -16.23 4.63 -1.37
C SER A 173 -16.25 5.80 -0.39
N GLN A 174 -16.68 5.54 0.85
CA GLN A 174 -16.50 6.48 1.96
C GLN A 174 -15.04 6.54 2.39
N LEU A 175 -14.62 7.72 2.87
CA LEU A 175 -13.28 7.95 3.41
C LEU A 175 -12.97 6.94 4.52
N ILE A 176 -11.75 6.40 4.50
CA ILE A 176 -11.25 5.51 5.55
C ILE A 176 -10.43 6.38 6.52
N GLU A 177 -11.04 6.74 7.63
CA GLU A 177 -10.38 7.51 8.69
C GLU A 177 -9.84 6.60 9.79
N TYR A 178 -8.68 6.98 10.33
CA TYR A 178 -7.94 6.20 11.33
C TYR A 178 -7.50 7.03 12.55
N LYS A 179 -7.91 8.32 12.61
CA LYS A 179 -7.75 9.15 13.80
C LYS A 179 -8.86 8.83 14.79
#